data_AF-A0A8H4KSY8-F1
#
_entry.id   AF-A0A8H4KSY8-F1
#
_cell.length_a   1.000
_cell.length_b   1.000
_cell.length_c   1.000
_cell.angle_alpha   90.00
_cell.angle_beta   90.00
_cell.angle_gamma   90.00
#
_symmetry.space_group_name_H-M   'P 1'
#
loop_
_entity.id
_entity.type
_entity.pdbx_description
1 polymer ?
#
loop_
_entity_poly.entity_id
_entity_poly.type
_entity_poly.pdbx_seq_one_letter_code
_entity_poly.pdbx_strand_id
1 'polypeptide(L)'
;MHAFTVATILAYALSVEAGPVKHAKRVLMGRLDDGAHEIEHKFQPATDFDTDGCYYTSAIDKDGNTNRGLSQKDVYFKGPAADCREPNRLENNNVYSRKRCNNGWCAIMYEYYFEKDQSSWGTINAAGGGNGHTHDWENVVVFVQGEDVKRVAPSCHGGYKHATNEPRLDGQRAKVVYHKDGGFTHCWRMANEADDAVENYTGQWFIGNLVGWDNWPVVNGRSLRDTLYDAWHGGVGPKFWDDGDSFTNKLREAAGDQCPGFDPAVDE
;
A
#
# COMPACT_ATOMS: atom_id res chain seq x y z
N MET A 1 74.03 -29.39 21.73
CA MET A 1 73.59 -27.96 21.76
C MET A 1 72.54 -27.81 20.67
N HIS A 2 71.27 -27.63 21.04
CA HIS A 2 70.19 -27.37 20.09
C HIS A 2 69.42 -26.15 20.60
N ALA A 3 69.47 -25.05 19.84
CA ALA A 3 68.75 -23.84 20.14
C ALA A 3 67.38 -23.92 19.47
N PHE A 4 66.31 -23.83 20.25
CA PHE A 4 64.96 -23.65 19.73
C PHE A 4 64.69 -22.16 19.55
N THR A 5 64.54 -21.72 18.29
CA THR A 5 64.14 -20.35 17.97
C THR A 5 62.62 -20.23 18.10
N VAL A 6 62.14 -19.50 19.10
CA VAL A 6 60.71 -19.19 19.24
C VAL A 6 60.40 -17.96 18.38
N ALA A 7 59.56 -18.13 17.35
CA ALA A 7 59.09 -17.03 16.52
C ALA A 7 57.81 -16.42 17.12
N THR A 8 57.92 -15.21 17.66
CA THR A 8 56.79 -14.47 18.23
C THR A 8 55.96 -13.83 17.12
N ILE A 9 54.79 -14.39 16.82
CA ILE A 9 53.85 -13.79 15.86
C ILE A 9 53.06 -12.68 16.58
N LEU A 10 53.33 -11.41 16.27
CA LEU A 10 52.48 -10.30 16.71
C LEU A 10 51.18 -10.30 15.89
N ALA A 11 50.07 -10.64 16.52
CA ALA A 11 48.74 -10.42 15.95
C ALA A 11 48.38 -8.94 16.06
N TYR A 12 48.41 -8.21 14.94
CA TYR A 12 47.82 -6.87 14.85
C TYR A 12 46.28 -6.98 14.86
N ALA A 13 45.67 -6.72 16.02
CA ALA A 13 44.24 -6.52 16.11
C ALA A 13 43.88 -5.15 15.50
N LEU A 14 43.36 -5.16 14.26
CA LEU A 14 42.72 -3.99 13.67
C LEU A 14 41.35 -3.78 14.34
N SER A 15 41.32 -2.95 15.39
CA SER A 15 40.08 -2.46 15.97
C SER A 15 39.39 -1.50 15.01
N VAL A 16 38.46 -2.01 14.22
CA VAL A 16 37.54 -1.19 13.42
C VAL A 16 36.53 -0.55 14.37
N GLU A 17 36.73 0.74 14.69
CA GLU A 17 35.71 1.53 15.37
C GLU A 17 34.53 1.76 14.41
N ALA A 18 33.52 0.90 14.52
CA ALA A 18 32.23 1.14 13.91
C ALA A 18 31.56 2.33 14.62
N GLY A 19 31.76 3.53 14.07
CA GLY A 19 31.03 4.72 14.52
C GLY A 19 29.52 4.49 14.47
N PRO A 20 28.73 5.08 15.39
CA PRO A 20 27.30 4.83 15.44
C PRO A 20 26.66 5.23 14.11
N VAL A 21 26.04 4.25 13.46
CA VAL A 21 25.25 4.49 12.24
C VAL A 21 24.13 5.44 12.62
N LYS A 22 24.28 6.71 12.25
CA LYS A 22 23.18 7.68 12.31
C LYS A 22 22.16 7.25 11.27
N HIS A 23 21.20 6.41 11.67
CA HIS A 23 19.97 6.24 10.91
C HIS A 23 19.38 7.64 10.72
N ALA A 24 19.33 8.08 9.47
CA ALA A 24 18.69 9.34 9.12
C ALA A 24 17.26 9.31 9.68
N LYS A 25 16.87 10.34 10.42
CA LYS A 25 15.54 10.43 11.04
C LYS A 25 14.49 10.15 9.96
N ARG A 26 13.74 9.06 10.12
CA ARG A 26 12.78 8.56 9.11
C ARG A 26 11.86 9.71 8.71
N VAL A 27 11.94 10.08 7.44
CA VAL A 27 11.12 11.17 6.89
C VAL A 27 9.67 10.72 6.95
N LEU A 28 8.87 11.45 7.70
CA LEU A 28 7.42 11.35 7.65
C LEU A 28 7.00 12.12 6.40
N MET A 29 6.40 11.43 5.43
CA MET A 29 5.87 12.11 4.27
C MET A 29 4.66 12.94 4.70
N GLY A 30 4.66 14.23 4.37
CA GLY A 30 3.50 15.09 4.63
C GLY A 30 2.37 14.68 3.70
N ARG A 31 1.13 14.59 4.22
CA ARG A 31 -0.01 14.25 3.37
C ARG A 31 -0.40 15.40 2.44
N LEU A 32 -0.95 15.05 1.28
CA LEU A 32 -1.72 15.98 0.46
C LEU A 32 -3.05 16.29 1.16
N ASP A 33 -3.59 17.48 0.89
CA ASP A 33 -4.95 17.84 1.29
C ASP A 33 -5.98 16.95 0.60
N ASP A 34 -7.21 16.92 1.13
CA ASP A 34 -8.32 16.21 0.51
C ASP A 34 -8.75 16.87 -0.82
N GLY A 35 -9.05 16.06 -1.82
CA GLY A 35 -9.43 16.49 -3.16
C GLY A 35 -10.40 15.54 -3.86
N ALA A 36 -11.12 14.70 -3.12
CA ALA A 36 -11.99 13.69 -3.72
C ALA A 36 -13.44 14.17 -3.89
N HIS A 37 -14.14 13.62 -4.87
CA HIS A 37 -15.57 13.88 -5.08
C HIS A 37 -16.42 13.22 -4.01
N GLU A 38 -17.65 13.72 -3.80
CA GLU A 38 -18.59 13.18 -2.80
C GLU A 38 -18.80 11.67 -2.93
N ILE A 39 -18.94 11.16 -4.16
CA ILE A 39 -19.12 9.73 -4.41
C ILE A 39 -17.91 8.89 -3.96
N GLU A 40 -16.69 9.41 -4.13
CA GLU A 40 -15.47 8.73 -3.71
C GLU A 40 -15.39 8.70 -2.17
N HIS A 41 -15.74 9.82 -1.52
CA HIS A 41 -15.86 9.91 -0.06
C HIS A 41 -16.89 8.94 0.51
N LYS A 42 -18.06 8.85 -0.13
CA LYS A 42 -19.23 8.09 0.32
C LYS A 42 -18.96 6.58 0.38
N PHE A 43 -18.29 6.06 -0.63
CA PHE A 43 -18.03 4.62 -0.80
C PHE A 43 -16.61 4.18 -0.42
N GLN A 44 -15.76 5.10 0.07
CA GLN A 44 -14.39 4.78 0.50
C GLN A 44 -14.41 3.65 1.55
N PRO A 45 -13.65 2.55 1.35
CA PRO A 45 -13.59 1.44 2.28
C PRO A 45 -13.16 1.87 3.69
N ALA A 46 -13.80 1.25 4.67
CA ALA A 46 -13.40 1.27 6.07
C ALA A 46 -12.32 0.21 6.26
N THR A 47 -11.13 0.64 6.68
CA THR A 47 -9.93 -0.20 6.71
C THR A 47 -9.55 -0.62 8.13
N ASP A 48 -9.06 -1.85 8.27
CA ASP A 48 -8.24 -2.27 9.40
C ASP A 48 -6.98 -3.01 8.90
N PHE A 49 -6.08 -3.37 9.80
CA PHE A 49 -4.78 -3.97 9.49
C PHE A 49 -4.44 -5.04 10.51
N ASP A 50 -4.35 -6.31 10.07
CA ASP A 50 -3.81 -7.39 10.88
C ASP A 50 -2.43 -6.97 11.43
N THR A 51 -2.05 -7.44 12.62
CA THR A 51 -0.80 -7.01 13.30
C THR A 51 0.51 -7.36 12.59
N ASP A 52 0.46 -8.02 11.43
CA ASP A 52 1.61 -8.41 10.61
C ASP A 52 2.03 -7.39 9.54
N GLY A 53 1.12 -6.55 9.06
CA GLY A 53 1.38 -5.59 7.98
C GLY A 53 1.85 -4.20 8.42
N CYS A 54 2.25 -3.40 7.44
CA CYS A 54 2.44 -1.96 7.60
C CYS A 54 1.09 -1.21 7.63
N TYR A 55 1.08 -0.02 8.22
CA TYR A 55 0.03 0.96 7.93
C TYR A 55 0.28 1.64 6.59
N TYR A 56 -0.79 1.96 5.85
CA TYR A 56 -0.66 2.80 4.67
C TYR A 56 -0.35 4.26 5.07
N THR A 57 0.33 5.00 4.19
CA THR A 57 0.78 6.37 4.44
C THR A 57 0.89 7.16 3.13
N SER A 58 1.19 8.45 3.18
CA SER A 58 1.38 9.25 1.97
C SER A 58 2.60 8.80 1.15
N ALA A 59 2.38 8.60 -0.15
CA ALA A 59 3.41 8.29 -1.12
C ALA A 59 4.16 9.54 -1.60
N ILE A 60 3.53 10.71 -1.60
CA ILE A 60 4.10 11.98 -2.07
C ILE A 60 3.63 13.14 -1.19
N ASP A 61 4.48 14.12 -0.93
CA ASP A 61 4.10 15.35 -0.22
C ASP A 61 3.73 16.51 -1.16
N LYS A 62 3.21 17.57 -0.55
CA LYS A 62 2.83 18.84 -1.18
C LYS A 62 3.96 19.57 -1.91
N ASP A 63 5.23 19.21 -1.68
CA ASP A 63 6.40 19.81 -2.32
C ASP A 63 6.93 18.93 -3.46
N GLY A 64 6.32 17.75 -3.68
CA GLY A 64 6.66 16.79 -4.72
C GLY A 64 7.72 15.76 -4.33
N ASN A 65 8.10 15.67 -3.05
CA ASN A 65 9.02 14.63 -2.59
C ASN A 65 8.29 13.29 -2.51
N THR A 66 8.93 12.22 -2.99
CA THR A 66 8.36 10.88 -3.02
C THR A 66 8.86 10.02 -1.86
N ASN A 67 8.01 9.13 -1.37
CA ASN A 67 8.30 8.32 -0.20
C ASN A 67 9.26 7.18 -0.57
N ARG A 68 10.49 7.28 -0.04
CA ARG A 68 11.59 6.32 -0.27
C ARG A 68 11.32 4.89 0.23
N GLY A 69 10.23 4.68 0.97
CA GLY A 69 9.88 3.40 1.58
C GLY A 69 10.91 2.88 2.58
N LEU A 70 10.77 1.62 2.95
CA LEU A 70 11.68 0.88 3.80
C LEU A 70 12.38 -0.18 2.97
N SER A 71 13.66 0.04 2.69
CA SER A 71 14.46 -0.91 1.91
C SER A 71 14.82 -2.14 2.76
N GLN A 72 15.19 -3.24 2.10
CA GLN A 72 15.72 -4.45 2.76
C GLN A 72 16.93 -4.17 3.69
N LYS A 73 17.63 -3.03 3.52
CA LYS A 73 18.69 -2.57 4.45
C LYS A 73 18.13 -1.87 5.70
N ASP A 74 17.02 -1.15 5.57
CA ASP A 74 16.34 -0.50 6.70
C ASP A 74 15.72 -1.55 7.65
N VAL A 75 15.27 -2.69 7.11
CA VAL A 75 14.55 -3.75 7.85
C VAL A 75 15.34 -5.06 8.03
N TYR A 76 16.67 -4.96 7.99
CA TYR A 76 17.58 -6.08 8.23
C TYR A 76 17.39 -6.68 9.63
N PHE A 77 17.14 -7.99 9.71
CA PHE A 77 16.70 -8.72 10.93
C PHE A 77 15.44 -8.15 11.61
N LYS A 78 14.50 -7.57 10.85
CA LYS A 78 13.21 -7.10 11.38
C LYS A 78 12.04 -7.85 10.76
N GLY A 79 10.93 -7.94 11.50
CA GLY A 79 9.70 -8.59 11.05
C GLY A 79 8.86 -7.74 10.09
N PRO A 80 7.83 -8.34 9.46
CA PRO A 80 6.95 -7.65 8.50
C PRO A 80 6.37 -6.31 8.98
N ALA A 81 5.74 -6.26 10.16
CA ALA A 81 5.20 -5.03 10.75
C ALA A 81 6.23 -4.00 11.26
N ALA A 82 7.51 -4.35 11.29
CA ALA A 82 8.53 -3.54 11.97
C ALA A 82 8.83 -2.22 11.26
N ASP A 83 8.95 -1.16 12.06
CA ASP A 83 9.19 0.23 11.67
C ASP A 83 8.17 0.79 10.66
N CYS A 84 6.93 0.29 10.62
CA CYS A 84 5.88 0.82 9.74
C CYS A 84 4.46 0.85 10.34
N ARG A 85 4.34 0.76 11.67
CA ARG A 85 3.06 0.83 12.41
C ARG A 85 3.01 1.95 13.45
N GLU A 86 3.83 2.99 13.31
CA GLU A 86 3.74 4.16 14.18
C GLU A 86 2.47 4.98 13.86
N PRO A 87 1.77 5.55 14.87
CA PRO A 87 0.52 6.29 14.68
C PRO A 87 0.58 7.36 13.58
N ASN A 88 1.71 8.06 13.49
CA ASN A 88 1.93 9.11 12.51
C ASN A 88 1.79 8.67 11.04
N ARG A 89 1.83 7.36 10.74
CA ARG A 89 1.59 6.82 9.40
C ARG A 89 0.15 6.97 8.96
N LEU A 90 -0.83 6.60 9.81
CA LEU A 90 -2.24 6.86 9.51
C LEU A 90 -2.59 8.34 9.71
N GLU A 91 -1.94 9.07 10.64
CA GLU A 91 -2.19 10.52 10.79
C GLU A 91 -1.76 11.31 9.52
N ASN A 92 -0.72 10.83 8.83
CA ASN A 92 -0.18 11.42 7.59
C ASN A 92 -0.34 10.41 6.45
N ASN A 93 -1.57 9.95 6.27
CA ASN A 93 -1.94 9.09 5.15
C ASN A 93 -2.48 9.90 3.98
N ASN A 94 -2.41 9.30 2.79
CA ASN A 94 -3.38 9.55 1.74
C ASN A 94 -3.93 8.20 1.27
N VAL A 95 -5.20 8.20 0.89
CA VAL A 95 -5.80 7.21 0.00
C VAL A 95 -5.98 7.92 -1.34
N TYR A 96 -5.66 7.26 -2.44
CA TYR A 96 -5.70 7.87 -3.76
C TYR A 96 -6.82 7.20 -4.56
N SER A 97 -7.74 7.96 -5.13
CA SER A 97 -8.92 7.39 -5.80
C SER A 97 -9.05 7.78 -7.27
N ARG A 98 -9.61 6.88 -8.06
CA ARG A 98 -10.07 7.13 -9.43
C ARG A 98 -11.36 6.37 -9.68
N LYS A 99 -12.34 7.06 -10.25
CA LYS A 99 -13.64 6.47 -10.62
C LYS A 99 -13.83 6.39 -12.13
N ARG A 100 -14.74 5.50 -12.55
CA ARG A 100 -15.32 5.41 -13.89
C ARG A 100 -16.80 5.10 -13.74
N CYS A 101 -17.66 5.91 -14.35
CA CYS A 101 -19.11 5.72 -14.35
C CYS A 101 -19.61 5.55 -15.78
N ASN A 102 -20.59 4.67 -15.98
CA ASN A 102 -21.36 4.49 -17.21
C ASN A 102 -22.50 3.49 -16.97
N ASN A 103 -23.55 3.55 -17.80
CA ASN A 103 -24.62 2.54 -17.84
C ASN A 103 -25.29 2.25 -16.48
N GLY A 104 -25.39 3.26 -15.61
CA GLY A 104 -25.97 3.14 -14.26
C GLY A 104 -25.03 2.52 -13.21
N TRP A 105 -23.78 2.25 -13.57
CA TRP A 105 -22.71 1.80 -12.69
C TRP A 105 -21.70 2.92 -12.42
N CYS A 106 -21.12 2.92 -11.23
CA CYS A 106 -19.83 3.57 -10.97
C CYS A 106 -18.87 2.54 -10.34
N ALA A 107 -17.68 2.40 -10.92
CA ALA A 107 -16.55 1.69 -10.32
C ALA A 107 -15.58 2.71 -9.73
N ILE A 108 -15.19 2.55 -8.47
CA ILE A 108 -14.30 3.46 -7.75
C ILE A 108 -13.13 2.65 -7.21
N MET A 109 -11.93 2.91 -7.72
CA MET A 109 -10.70 2.29 -7.24
C MET A 109 -10.07 3.18 -6.17
N TYR A 110 -9.70 2.59 -5.04
CA TYR A 110 -8.98 3.21 -3.94
C TYR A 110 -7.61 2.54 -3.80
N GLU A 111 -6.54 3.27 -4.11
CA GLU A 111 -5.14 2.83 -4.02
C GLU A 111 -4.52 3.26 -2.69
N TYR A 112 -3.79 2.34 -2.06
CA TYR A 112 -3.17 2.52 -0.75
C TYR A 112 -1.66 2.22 -0.85
N TYR A 113 -0.83 3.15 -0.37
CA TYR A 113 0.63 3.02 -0.38
C TYR A 113 1.15 2.56 0.97
N PHE A 114 2.01 1.53 0.97
CA PHE A 114 2.75 1.07 2.13
C PHE A 114 4.26 1.22 1.88
N GLU A 115 5.05 1.46 2.94
CA GLU A 115 6.48 1.72 2.78
C GLU A 115 7.29 0.48 2.33
N LYS A 116 6.75 -0.73 2.54
CA LYS A 116 7.30 -2.03 2.15
C LYS A 116 6.21 -3.09 2.20
N ASP A 117 6.49 -4.25 1.62
CA ASP A 117 5.79 -5.51 1.85
C ASP A 117 6.82 -6.62 2.10
N GLN A 118 6.58 -7.52 3.07
CA GLN A 118 7.49 -8.61 3.45
C GLN A 118 6.75 -9.91 3.86
N SER A 119 7.10 -11.03 3.22
CA SER A 119 6.60 -12.36 3.58
C SER A 119 7.25 -12.98 4.83
N SER A 120 8.39 -12.46 5.28
CA SER A 120 9.18 -13.03 6.37
C SER A 120 10.14 -11.99 7.00
N TRP A 121 10.91 -12.41 8.00
CA TRP A 121 11.93 -11.56 8.61
C TRP A 121 13.05 -11.23 7.61
N GLY A 122 13.47 -9.96 7.55
CA GLY A 122 14.44 -9.42 6.59
C GLY A 122 15.88 -9.94 6.75
N THR A 123 16.09 -11.24 6.54
CA THR A 123 17.37 -11.98 6.45
C THR A 123 17.16 -13.45 6.07
N ILE A 124 15.99 -14.01 6.36
CA ILE A 124 15.74 -15.45 6.20
C ILE A 124 15.24 -15.71 4.78
N ASN A 125 16.13 -16.17 3.89
CA ASN A 125 15.76 -16.75 2.59
C ASN A 125 15.03 -18.10 2.78
N ALA A 126 13.89 -18.08 3.47
CA ALA A 126 13.00 -19.23 3.60
C ALA A 126 12.23 -19.40 2.28
N ALA A 127 12.68 -20.36 1.47
CA ALA A 127 12.01 -20.83 0.25
C ALA A 127 11.95 -19.86 -0.96
N GLY A 128 13.12 -19.42 -1.44
CA GLY A 128 13.38 -19.25 -2.88
C GLY A 128 12.69 -18.10 -3.66
N GLY A 129 11.68 -17.45 -3.09
CA GLY A 129 11.18 -16.13 -3.53
C GLY A 129 11.83 -15.01 -2.73
N GLY A 130 11.85 -13.78 -3.28
CA GLY A 130 12.39 -12.62 -2.55
C GLY A 130 11.61 -12.35 -1.25
N ASN A 131 12.31 -11.96 -0.18
CA ASN A 131 11.74 -11.72 1.16
C ASN A 131 10.99 -10.37 1.23
N GLY A 132 10.13 -10.09 0.25
CA GLY A 132 9.44 -8.82 0.07
C GLY A 132 10.18 -7.77 -0.76
N HIS A 133 9.59 -6.58 -0.87
CA HIS A 133 10.08 -5.43 -1.63
C HIS A 133 9.92 -4.11 -0.87
N THR A 134 10.75 -3.12 -1.25
CA THR A 134 10.51 -1.71 -0.91
C THR A 134 9.26 -1.24 -1.64
N HIS A 135 8.42 -0.46 -0.96
CA HIS A 135 7.09 -0.03 -1.41
C HIS A 135 6.10 -1.18 -1.57
N ASP A 136 4.83 -0.86 -1.40
CA ASP A 136 3.71 -1.68 -1.84
C ASP A 136 2.51 -0.79 -2.20
N TRP A 137 1.69 -1.28 -3.13
CA TRP A 137 0.54 -0.59 -3.70
C TRP A 137 -0.56 -1.60 -4.01
N GLU A 138 -1.49 -1.68 -3.07
CA GLU A 138 -2.67 -2.54 -3.11
C GLU A 138 -3.92 -1.65 -3.11
N ASN A 139 -5.00 -2.12 -3.76
CA ASN A 139 -6.21 -1.34 -3.99
C ASN A 139 -7.49 -2.11 -3.70
N VAL A 140 -8.59 -1.37 -3.61
CA VAL A 140 -9.94 -1.93 -3.52
C VAL A 140 -10.80 -1.23 -4.57
N VAL A 141 -11.46 -2.00 -5.44
CA VAL A 141 -12.45 -1.48 -6.39
C VAL A 141 -13.85 -1.72 -5.83
N VAL A 142 -14.61 -0.65 -5.64
CA VAL A 142 -16.01 -0.67 -5.19
C VAL A 142 -16.90 -0.36 -6.39
N PHE A 143 -17.80 -1.28 -6.74
CA PHE A 143 -18.81 -1.09 -7.78
C PHE A 143 -20.16 -0.79 -7.15
N VAL A 144 -20.77 0.31 -7.56
CA VAL A 144 -22.03 0.81 -7.03
C VAL A 144 -23.05 1.03 -8.15
N GLN A 145 -24.33 0.91 -7.79
CA GLN A 145 -25.45 1.35 -8.63
C GLN A 145 -26.35 2.26 -7.79
N GLY A 146 -26.35 3.56 -8.11
CA GLY A 146 -26.98 4.58 -7.26
C GLY A 146 -26.36 4.60 -5.86
N GLU A 147 -27.17 4.25 -4.86
CA GLU A 147 -26.79 4.24 -3.43
C GLU A 147 -26.23 2.90 -2.95
N ASP A 148 -26.36 1.83 -3.74
CA ASP A 148 -26.05 0.48 -3.31
C ASP A 148 -24.64 0.05 -3.72
N VAL A 149 -23.82 -0.40 -2.77
CA VAL A 149 -22.62 -1.20 -3.07
C VAL A 149 -23.06 -2.57 -3.57
N LYS A 150 -22.75 -2.90 -4.83
CA LYS A 150 -23.12 -4.17 -5.47
C LYS A 150 -21.98 -5.19 -5.48
N ARG A 151 -20.73 -4.72 -5.53
CA ARG A 151 -19.54 -5.58 -5.56
C ARG A 151 -18.34 -4.85 -5.00
N VAL A 152 -17.50 -5.58 -4.26
CA VAL A 152 -16.22 -5.10 -3.75
C VAL A 152 -15.14 -6.07 -4.17
N ALA A 153 -14.07 -5.55 -4.77
CA ALA A 153 -12.94 -6.29 -5.28
C ALA A 153 -11.65 -5.81 -4.59
N PRO A 154 -11.27 -6.41 -3.45
CA PRO A 154 -9.96 -6.19 -2.86
C PRO A 154 -8.89 -6.84 -3.74
N SER A 155 -7.79 -6.13 -3.98
CA SER A 155 -6.64 -6.71 -4.67
C SER A 155 -5.91 -7.70 -3.77
N CYS A 156 -5.43 -8.78 -4.38
CA CYS A 156 -4.46 -9.68 -3.78
C CYS A 156 -3.52 -10.25 -4.83
N HIS A 157 -2.22 -10.01 -4.62
CA HIS A 157 -1.12 -10.46 -5.49
C HIS A 157 -1.36 -10.14 -6.97
N GLY A 158 -1.81 -8.91 -7.24
CA GLY A 158 -2.01 -8.37 -8.59
C GLY A 158 -3.34 -8.71 -9.27
N GLY A 159 -4.26 -9.44 -8.63
CA GLY A 159 -5.60 -9.73 -9.15
C GLY A 159 -6.70 -9.64 -8.09
N TYR A 160 -7.95 -9.98 -8.45
CA TYR A 160 -9.14 -9.75 -7.61
C TYR A 160 -9.89 -11.04 -7.25
N LYS A 161 -9.16 -12.10 -6.90
CA LYS A 161 -9.73 -13.45 -6.65
C LYS A 161 -10.75 -13.49 -5.50
N HIS A 162 -10.70 -12.54 -4.58
CA HIS A 162 -11.56 -12.45 -3.39
C HIS A 162 -12.70 -11.42 -3.55
N ALA A 163 -12.98 -10.99 -4.79
CA ALA A 163 -14.05 -10.05 -5.07
C ALA A 163 -15.45 -10.66 -4.88
N THR A 164 -16.28 -9.99 -4.10
CA THR A 164 -17.60 -10.48 -3.64
C THR A 164 -18.73 -9.52 -4.01
N ASN A 165 -19.93 -10.07 -4.23
CA ASN A 165 -21.17 -9.30 -4.38
C ASN A 165 -21.97 -9.21 -3.07
N GLU A 166 -21.47 -9.85 -1.99
CA GLU A 166 -22.02 -9.82 -0.64
C GLU A 166 -20.96 -9.27 0.34
N PRO A 167 -20.53 -8.00 0.20
CA PRO A 167 -19.53 -7.41 1.06
C PRO A 167 -20.06 -7.13 2.49
N ARG A 168 -19.21 -7.29 3.51
CA ARG A 168 -19.46 -6.70 4.84
C ARG A 168 -19.36 -5.18 4.72
N LEU A 169 -20.43 -4.48 5.11
CA LEU A 169 -20.52 -3.02 5.03
C LEU A 169 -20.65 -2.37 6.42
N ASP A 170 -20.19 -1.13 6.53
CA ASP A 170 -20.60 -0.16 7.53
C ASP A 170 -21.24 1.03 6.83
N GLY A 171 -22.58 1.11 6.90
CA GLY A 171 -23.36 1.97 6.00
C GLY A 171 -23.08 1.63 4.53
N GLN A 172 -22.46 2.55 3.81
CA GLN A 172 -22.05 2.41 2.40
C GLN A 172 -20.56 2.07 2.22
N ARG A 173 -19.81 1.84 3.31
CA ARG A 173 -18.37 1.59 3.29
C ARG A 173 -18.08 0.11 3.37
N ALA A 174 -17.33 -0.44 2.42
CA ALA A 174 -16.83 -1.81 2.52
C ALA A 174 -15.84 -1.96 3.68
N LYS A 175 -16.01 -2.95 4.55
CA LYS A 175 -15.02 -3.30 5.57
C LYS A 175 -13.96 -4.22 4.99
N VAL A 176 -12.71 -3.77 4.96
CA VAL A 176 -11.57 -4.48 4.37
C VAL A 176 -10.37 -4.47 5.31
N VAL A 177 -9.56 -5.52 5.28
CA VAL A 177 -8.40 -5.68 6.15
C VAL A 177 -7.15 -5.92 5.32
N TYR A 178 -6.09 -5.16 5.57
CA TYR A 178 -4.77 -5.44 5.01
C TYR A 178 -4.07 -6.47 5.90
N HIS A 179 -3.66 -7.57 5.30
CA HIS A 179 -3.18 -8.75 6.02
C HIS A 179 -2.10 -9.48 5.22
N LYS A 180 -1.36 -10.35 5.87
CA LYS A 180 -0.43 -11.26 5.22
C LYS A 180 -1.15 -12.50 4.69
N ASP A 181 -1.02 -12.80 3.39
CA ASP A 181 -1.62 -14.02 2.79
C ASP A 181 -0.79 -15.27 3.17
N GLY A 182 -0.91 -15.69 4.43
CA GLY A 182 -0.28 -16.88 5.00
C GLY A 182 1.25 -16.88 4.84
N GLY A 183 1.75 -17.70 3.90
CA GLY A 183 3.18 -17.81 3.59
C GLY A 183 3.72 -16.71 2.67
N PHE A 184 2.84 -15.98 1.98
CA PHE A 184 3.21 -14.97 0.99
C PHE A 184 3.33 -13.59 1.62
N THR A 185 3.31 -12.58 0.76
CA THR A 185 3.39 -11.16 1.11
C THR A 185 1.98 -10.65 1.47
N HIS A 186 1.73 -9.35 1.57
CA HIS A 186 0.42 -8.84 2.03
C HIS A 186 -0.58 -8.61 0.89
N CYS A 187 -1.84 -8.50 1.25
CA CYS A 187 -2.90 -7.99 0.39
C CYS A 187 -4.17 -7.58 1.16
N TRP A 188 -5.19 -7.07 0.45
CA TRP A 188 -6.51 -6.80 1.02
C TRP A 188 -7.38 -8.07 1.05
N ARG A 189 -8.12 -8.25 2.15
CA ARG A 189 -9.25 -9.19 2.26
C ARG A 189 -10.52 -8.46 2.67
N MET A 190 -11.67 -9.06 2.42
CA MET A 190 -12.91 -8.64 3.07
C MET A 190 -12.85 -8.94 4.57
N ALA A 191 -13.47 -8.09 5.38
CA ALA A 191 -13.59 -8.30 6.81
C ALA A 191 -14.64 -9.38 7.16
N ASN A 192 -14.37 -10.12 8.23
CA ASN A 192 -15.25 -11.06 8.90
C ASN A 192 -15.72 -10.49 10.27
N GLU A 193 -16.39 -11.29 11.09
CA GLU A 193 -16.91 -10.83 12.40
C GLU A 193 -15.83 -10.62 13.46
N ALA A 194 -14.72 -11.37 13.42
CA ALA A 194 -13.63 -11.21 14.38
C ALA A 194 -12.90 -9.88 14.21
N ASP A 195 -12.86 -9.33 12.98
CA ASP A 195 -12.18 -8.06 12.67
C ASP A 195 -12.89 -6.83 13.26
N ASP A 196 -14.10 -6.97 13.85
CA ASP A 196 -14.68 -5.90 14.67
C ASP A 196 -13.92 -5.71 15.99
N ALA A 197 -13.05 -6.64 16.38
CA ALA A 197 -12.00 -6.44 17.38
C ALA A 197 -10.77 -5.76 16.76
N VAL A 198 -10.97 -4.52 16.29
CA VAL A 198 -10.02 -3.73 15.49
C VAL A 198 -8.58 -3.73 16.04
N GLU A 199 -7.61 -4.05 15.17
CA GLU A 199 -6.20 -4.21 15.53
C GLU A 199 -5.30 -2.98 15.26
N ASN A 200 -5.75 -2.00 14.48
CA ASN A 200 -4.99 -0.75 14.30
C ASN A 200 -5.00 0.16 15.54
N TYR A 201 -3.99 1.03 15.67
CA TYR A 201 -3.76 1.81 16.89
C TYR A 201 -4.91 2.76 17.29
N THR A 202 -5.80 3.12 16.36
CA THR A 202 -6.96 3.98 16.68
C THR A 202 -8.04 3.21 17.46
N GLY A 203 -8.01 1.88 17.41
CA GLY A 203 -9.04 0.99 17.97
C GLY A 203 -10.40 1.13 17.28
N GLN A 204 -10.46 1.76 16.11
CA GLN A 204 -11.66 2.00 15.31
C GLN A 204 -11.40 1.70 13.82
N TRP A 205 -12.45 1.39 13.06
CA TRP A 205 -12.34 1.24 11.61
C TRP A 205 -11.87 2.55 10.97
N PHE A 206 -10.78 2.49 10.22
CA PHE A 206 -10.03 3.67 9.79
C PHE A 206 -10.45 4.18 8.40
N ILE A 207 -10.57 5.49 8.27
CA ILE A 207 -10.89 6.21 7.03
C ILE A 207 -9.75 7.20 6.75
N GLY A 208 -9.14 7.10 5.56
CA GLY A 208 -8.00 7.93 5.16
C GLY A 208 -8.37 9.23 4.46
N ASN A 209 -7.40 10.15 4.34
CA ASN A 209 -7.55 11.44 3.65
C ASN A 209 -7.50 11.21 2.13
N LEU A 210 -8.53 11.61 1.39
CA LEU A 210 -8.79 11.08 0.06
C LEU A 210 -8.38 12.07 -1.05
N VAL A 211 -7.55 11.60 -1.99
CA VAL A 211 -7.05 12.40 -3.13
C VAL A 211 -7.65 11.85 -4.41
N GLY A 212 -8.73 12.48 -4.89
CA GLY A 212 -9.40 12.10 -6.12
C GLY A 212 -8.61 12.48 -7.38
N TRP A 213 -8.69 11.63 -8.39
CA TRP A 213 -7.96 11.71 -9.67
C TRP A 213 -7.99 13.09 -10.37
N ASP A 214 -9.08 13.82 -10.22
CA ASP A 214 -9.34 15.07 -10.94
C ASP A 214 -8.72 16.30 -10.26
N ASN A 215 -8.50 16.27 -8.94
CA ASN A 215 -8.12 17.45 -8.14
C ASN A 215 -6.74 17.31 -7.48
N TRP A 216 -5.78 16.67 -8.16
CA TRP A 216 -4.41 16.60 -7.67
C TRP A 216 -3.74 17.98 -7.66
N PRO A 217 -3.01 18.35 -6.59
CA PRO A 217 -2.30 19.62 -6.52
C PRO A 217 -1.29 19.79 -7.66
N VAL A 218 -1.10 21.04 -8.09
CA VAL A 218 -0.11 21.43 -9.12
C VAL A 218 1.00 22.24 -8.46
N VAL A 219 2.25 21.80 -8.60
CA VAL A 219 3.44 22.42 -8.01
C VAL A 219 4.42 22.74 -9.14
N ASN A 220 4.90 23.99 -9.20
CA ASN A 220 5.82 24.47 -10.23
C ASN A 220 5.35 24.18 -11.68
N GLY A 221 4.03 24.18 -11.93
CA GLY A 221 3.43 23.92 -13.24
C GLY A 221 3.26 22.45 -13.62
N ARG A 222 3.56 21.50 -12.72
CA ARG A 222 3.38 20.05 -12.90
C ARG A 222 2.36 19.50 -11.89
N SER A 223 1.46 18.61 -12.31
CA SER A 223 0.59 17.91 -11.36
C SER A 223 1.40 16.93 -10.51
N LEU A 224 1.15 16.89 -9.20
CA LEU A 224 1.73 15.88 -8.31
C LEU A 224 1.30 14.45 -8.69
N ARG A 225 0.18 14.29 -9.40
CA ARG A 225 -0.23 13.01 -10.00
C ARG A 225 0.82 12.50 -10.96
N ASP A 226 1.26 13.38 -11.87
CA ASP A 226 2.21 13.03 -12.91
C ASP A 226 3.62 12.86 -12.31
N THR A 227 3.95 13.59 -11.23
CA THR A 227 5.19 13.37 -10.45
C THR A 227 5.18 12.00 -9.75
N LEU A 228 4.03 11.58 -9.19
CA LEU A 228 3.86 10.25 -8.63
C LEU A 228 3.98 9.18 -9.72
N TYR A 229 3.35 9.36 -10.88
CA TYR A 229 3.44 8.42 -11.98
C TYR A 229 4.89 8.14 -12.39
N ASP A 230 5.69 9.17 -12.70
CA ASP A 230 7.09 9.01 -13.12
C ASP A 230 7.94 8.25 -12.08
N ALA A 231 7.72 8.50 -10.79
CA ALA A 231 8.55 7.95 -9.73
C ALA A 231 8.29 6.46 -9.43
N TRP A 232 7.15 5.92 -9.89
CA TRP A 232 6.80 4.50 -9.75
C TRP A 232 6.60 3.76 -11.08
N HIS A 233 6.79 4.43 -12.23
CA HIS A 233 6.66 3.82 -13.54
C HIS A 233 7.65 2.64 -13.72
N GLY A 234 7.15 1.52 -14.25
CA GLY A 234 7.92 0.28 -14.40
C GLY A 234 8.29 -0.45 -13.10
N GLY A 235 7.81 0.00 -11.93
CA GLY A 235 8.06 -0.61 -10.62
C GLY A 235 6.80 -1.14 -9.92
N VAL A 236 6.90 -1.32 -8.60
CA VAL A 236 5.74 -1.58 -7.72
C VAL A 236 4.99 -0.27 -7.53
N GLY A 237 4.12 0.10 -8.47
CA GLY A 237 3.33 1.34 -8.47
C GLY A 237 1.81 1.10 -8.39
N PRO A 238 0.99 2.17 -8.24
CA PRO A 238 -0.47 2.05 -8.25
C PRO A 238 -1.00 1.67 -9.63
N LYS A 239 -2.22 1.12 -9.70
CA LYS A 239 -2.81 0.53 -10.90
C LYS A 239 -3.94 1.35 -11.55
N PHE A 240 -4.17 2.57 -11.08
CA PHE A 240 -5.15 3.51 -11.66
C PHE A 240 -4.64 4.38 -12.82
N TRP A 241 -3.49 4.05 -13.42
CA TRP A 241 -2.90 4.79 -14.54
C TRP A 241 -3.50 4.40 -15.90
N ASP A 242 -3.46 5.31 -16.87
CA ASP A 242 -3.85 5.02 -18.26
C ASP A 242 -2.75 4.31 -19.07
N ASP A 243 -1.50 4.35 -18.61
CA ASP A 243 -0.39 3.64 -19.25
C ASP A 243 -0.63 2.13 -19.28
N GLY A 244 -0.37 1.51 -20.44
CA GLY A 244 -0.66 0.09 -20.68
C GLY A 244 -2.12 -0.32 -20.45
N ASP A 245 -3.07 0.62 -20.53
CA ASP A 245 -4.48 0.44 -20.15
C ASP A 245 -4.66 -0.07 -18.71
N SER A 246 -3.73 0.24 -17.79
CA SER A 246 -3.67 -0.38 -16.44
C SER A 246 -4.99 -0.25 -15.67
N PHE A 247 -5.55 0.96 -15.57
CA PHE A 247 -6.84 1.22 -14.91
C PHE A 247 -7.98 0.45 -15.58
N THR A 248 -8.10 0.57 -16.91
CA THR A 248 -9.09 -0.12 -17.75
C THR A 248 -9.05 -1.63 -17.56
N ASN A 249 -7.86 -2.24 -17.58
CA ASN A 249 -7.68 -3.67 -17.42
C ASN A 249 -7.98 -4.13 -15.98
N LYS A 250 -7.60 -3.35 -14.96
CA LYS A 250 -7.89 -3.69 -13.56
C LYS A 250 -9.35 -3.53 -13.20
N LEU A 251 -10.06 -2.54 -13.74
CA LEU A 251 -11.51 -2.46 -13.63
C LEU A 251 -12.21 -3.66 -14.30
N ARG A 252 -11.72 -4.11 -15.47
CA ARG A 252 -12.24 -5.32 -16.14
C ARG A 252 -12.03 -6.58 -15.30
N GLU A 253 -10.83 -6.78 -14.74
CA GLU A 253 -10.53 -7.91 -13.86
C GLU A 253 -11.37 -7.90 -12.56
N ALA A 254 -11.54 -6.71 -11.95
CA ALA A 254 -12.31 -6.55 -10.72
C ALA A 254 -13.82 -6.79 -10.94
N ALA A 255 -14.36 -6.30 -12.06
CA ALA A 255 -15.75 -6.52 -12.43
C ALA A 255 -16.04 -8.00 -12.75
N GLY A 256 -15.23 -8.61 -13.61
CA GLY A 256 -15.56 -9.89 -14.24
C GLY A 256 -16.96 -9.84 -14.88
N ASP A 257 -17.68 -10.96 -14.85
CA ASP A 257 -19.06 -11.04 -15.37
C ASP A 257 -20.13 -10.53 -14.37
N GLN A 258 -19.72 -9.87 -13.27
CA GLN A 258 -20.61 -9.54 -12.15
C GLN A 258 -21.14 -8.10 -12.17
N CYS A 259 -20.66 -7.25 -13.08
CA CYS A 259 -21.16 -5.89 -13.30
C CYS A 259 -21.75 -5.75 -14.72
N PRO A 260 -22.89 -6.41 -15.04
CA PRO A 260 -23.42 -6.44 -16.39
C PRO A 260 -23.75 -5.05 -16.92
N GLY A 261 -23.24 -4.75 -18.12
CA GLY A 261 -23.41 -3.45 -18.79
C GLY A 261 -22.37 -2.38 -18.41
N PHE A 262 -21.55 -2.59 -17.38
CA PHE A 262 -20.42 -1.71 -17.11
C PHE A 262 -19.34 -1.86 -18.18
N ASP A 263 -18.97 -0.77 -18.86
CA ASP A 263 -17.83 -0.75 -19.77
C ASP A 263 -16.58 -0.23 -19.03
N PRO A 264 -15.60 -1.10 -18.73
CA PRO A 264 -14.41 -0.73 -17.99
C PRO A 264 -13.48 0.19 -18.78
N ALA A 265 -13.73 0.47 -20.06
CA ALA A 265 -12.93 1.35 -20.91
C ALA A 265 -13.55 2.75 -21.15
N VAL A 266 -14.81 2.99 -20.77
CA VAL A 266 -15.57 4.21 -21.14
C VAL A 266 -16.03 4.99 -19.91
N ASP A 267 -15.91 6.31 -19.96
CA ASP A 267 -16.53 7.25 -19.01
C ASP A 267 -17.79 7.87 -19.65
N GLU A 268 -18.75 8.33 -18.83
CA GLU A 268 -20.04 8.95 -19.24
C GLU A 268 -19.93 10.13 -20.23
#